data_AF-A0A150PMN9-F1
#
_entry.id   AF-A0A150PMN9-F1
#
_cell.length_a   1.000
_cell.length_b   1.000
_cell.length_c   1.000
_cell.angle_alpha   90.00
_cell.angle_beta   90.00
_cell.angle_gamma   90.00
#
_symmetry.space_group_name_H-M   'P 1'
#
loop_
_entity.id
_entity.type
_entity.pdbx_description
1 polymer ?
#
loop_
_entity_poly.entity_id
_entity_poly.type
_entity_poly.pdbx_seq_one_letter_code
_entity_poly.pdbx_strand_id
1 'polypeptide(L)'
;GVINNGSIDAFDTGMLLRVDGLRFPSSARAAEMDGRQLVHGPALLGSLEVTRKVYVPTEEGWARFLEIVHNPTAAALPAVVRVETNVGSDNSTVITQSHTGDLEFTPADRWLATDDVDAGGDPSLHFNFYGSSAAVVPGSVGMVTDDCAATQGPVVEFALSVPPGGTRILMHFGGQHASQADAHASAVTLDALPAAALLGLTAAERAGVVNWDLGDDADGDGDGAGDADDNCPSVPNPDQANHDGDGLGDACDGDDDNDASSDEDDNCPLVPNPDQANHDSDGLGDACDGDDDDDASSDEDDNCPFVPNPEQSDTDGDGLGDACDGDDDNDASSDEDDNCPFVPNPEQSDTDGDGLGDACDGDDDNDASSDEDDNCPFVPNPEQSDTDGDGLGDACDGDDDNDASSDEDDNCPLVPNPEQTDADGDGLGDACDAGALDRDNDGVEDGSDNCPSTPNVDQSDIDRDGDGDACDDDDDNDGAPDAADNCLFLSNPSQSDTDGDGQGDRCDDDDDNDGAPDAADNCPLLSNRGQEDANGDGVGDACACDAPPKPDGTPCDDGDPCTLADACDGG
;
A
#
# COMPACT_ATOMS: atom_id res chain seq x y z
N GLY A 1 59.03 15.92 24.40
CA GLY A 1 58.77 14.88 25.40
C GLY A 1 60.08 14.48 26.04
N VAL A 2 60.04 13.83 27.20
CA VAL A 2 61.25 13.35 27.90
C VAL A 2 60.99 11.91 28.34
N ILE A 3 62.01 11.04 28.26
CA ILE A 3 61.96 9.71 28.87
C ILE A 3 62.19 9.92 30.38
N ASN A 4 61.17 9.68 31.21
CA ASN A 4 61.22 10.08 32.64
C ASN A 4 61.89 9.05 33.56
N ASN A 5 62.04 7.80 33.12
CA ASN A 5 62.71 6.70 33.84
C ASN A 5 62.88 5.53 32.86
N GLY A 6 64.05 5.36 32.25
CA GLY A 6 64.28 4.20 31.39
C GLY A 6 64.49 2.92 32.20
N SER A 7 64.79 1.80 31.54
CA SER A 7 65.15 0.59 32.28
C SER A 7 66.55 0.74 32.87
N ILE A 8 66.65 0.63 34.19
CA ILE A 8 67.93 0.59 34.93
C ILE A 8 68.75 1.88 34.70
N ASP A 9 68.18 3.02 35.11
CA ASP A 9 68.78 4.38 35.12
C ASP A 9 69.10 5.00 33.75
N ALA A 10 69.05 4.25 32.64
CA ALA A 10 69.27 4.82 31.32
C ALA A 10 68.18 5.83 30.88
N PHE A 11 68.57 6.88 30.17
CA PHE A 11 67.65 7.88 29.62
C PHE A 11 66.84 8.66 30.66
N ASP A 12 67.28 8.73 31.91
CA ASP A 12 66.62 9.48 32.97
C ASP A 12 66.56 10.98 32.66
N THR A 13 65.40 11.44 32.21
CA THR A 13 65.18 12.76 31.64
C THR A 13 65.86 13.04 30.28
N GLY A 14 66.21 11.98 29.54
CA GLY A 14 66.92 12.05 28.26
C GLY A 14 66.05 12.32 27.02
N MET A 15 66.73 12.43 25.87
CA MET A 15 66.17 12.82 24.56
C MET A 15 65.33 14.10 24.59
N LEU A 16 65.75 15.09 25.36
CA LEU A 16 65.07 16.37 25.49
C LEU A 16 65.14 17.20 24.19
N LEU A 17 63.97 17.66 23.72
CA LEU A 17 63.87 18.61 22.61
C LEU A 17 63.79 20.05 23.10
N ARG A 18 64.57 20.93 22.46
CA ARG A 18 64.33 22.37 22.49
C ARG A 18 64.31 22.95 21.08
N VAL A 19 63.47 23.96 20.89
CA VAL A 19 63.45 24.78 19.67
C VAL A 19 63.60 26.24 20.10
N ASP A 20 64.61 26.92 19.57
CA ASP A 20 65.02 28.28 19.96
C ASP A 20 65.18 28.46 21.48
N GLY A 21 65.73 27.44 22.13
CA GLY A 21 65.95 27.38 23.58
C GLY A 21 64.71 27.04 24.41
N LEU A 22 63.51 27.05 23.83
CA LEU A 22 62.26 26.68 24.51
C LEU A 22 62.14 25.16 24.60
N ARG A 23 61.87 24.65 25.80
CA ARG A 23 61.69 23.23 26.07
C ARG A 23 60.38 22.74 25.48
N PHE A 24 60.40 21.65 24.71
CA PHE A 24 59.17 21.03 24.23
C PHE A 24 58.31 20.54 25.42
N PRO A 25 57.03 20.96 25.51
CA PRO A 25 56.20 20.72 26.68
C PRO A 25 55.69 19.28 26.75
N SER A 26 55.04 18.92 27.86
CA SER A 26 54.12 17.79 27.87
C SER A 26 52.89 18.12 27.02
N SER A 27 52.53 17.25 26.09
CA SER A 27 51.41 17.43 25.15
C SER A 27 50.43 16.27 25.23
N ALA A 28 49.26 16.45 24.58
CA ALA A 28 48.39 15.34 24.22
C ALA A 28 49.18 14.29 23.40
N ARG A 29 48.74 13.03 23.50
CA ARG A 29 49.38 11.87 22.86
C ARG A 29 48.34 11.16 22.01
N ALA A 30 48.61 11.01 20.72
CA ALA A 30 47.95 10.04 19.87
C ALA A 30 48.87 8.83 19.67
N ALA A 31 48.28 7.68 19.36
CA ALA A 31 48.98 6.45 19.04
C ALA A 31 48.67 6.06 17.60
N GLU A 32 49.72 5.79 16.83
CA GLU A 32 49.67 5.28 15.46
C GLU A 32 50.38 3.91 15.42
N MET A 33 50.21 3.15 14.34
CA MET A 33 50.89 1.87 14.11
C MET A 33 50.69 0.88 15.27
N ASP A 34 49.44 0.61 15.66
CA ASP A 34 49.09 -0.27 16.79
C ASP A 34 49.78 0.10 18.11
N GLY A 35 49.98 1.41 18.34
CA GLY A 35 50.63 1.94 19.54
C GLY A 35 52.15 1.88 19.53
N ARG A 36 52.76 1.50 18.41
CA ARG A 36 54.23 1.51 18.24
C ARG A 36 54.78 2.88 17.91
N GLN A 37 53.94 3.81 17.44
CA GLN A 37 54.31 5.21 17.23
C GLN A 37 53.48 6.12 18.14
N LEU A 38 54.17 6.95 18.93
CA LEU A 38 53.55 7.98 19.76
C LEU A 38 53.71 9.35 19.10
N VAL A 39 52.60 10.07 18.94
CA VAL A 39 52.57 11.42 18.36
C VAL A 39 52.30 12.43 19.46
N HIS A 40 53.24 13.38 19.63
CA HIS A 40 53.21 14.43 20.63
C HIS A 40 53.11 15.82 19.99
N GLY A 41 52.10 16.59 20.37
CA GLY A 41 51.89 17.95 19.85
C GLY A 41 50.68 18.00 18.90
N PRO A 42 50.61 19.00 18.01
CA PRO A 42 51.56 20.11 17.86
C PRO A 42 51.61 21.00 19.11
N ALA A 43 52.79 21.55 19.40
CA ALA A 43 53.00 22.53 20.46
C ALA A 43 53.66 23.78 19.87
N LEU A 44 53.11 24.96 20.18
CA LEU A 44 53.66 26.22 19.72
C LEU A 44 54.90 26.60 20.53
N LEU A 45 56.07 26.60 19.89
CA LEU A 45 57.35 27.03 20.45
C LEU A 45 57.80 28.31 19.73
N GLY A 46 57.54 29.46 20.36
CA GLY A 46 57.72 30.75 19.71
C GLY A 46 56.69 30.95 18.61
N SER A 47 57.15 31.04 17.36
CA SER A 47 56.30 31.17 16.17
C SER A 47 56.19 29.89 15.34
N LEU A 48 56.77 28.79 15.81
CA LEU A 48 56.81 27.50 15.11
C LEU A 48 55.89 26.50 15.82
N GLU A 49 55.18 25.71 15.04
CA GLU A 49 54.42 24.56 15.53
C GLU A 49 55.30 23.33 15.47
N VAL A 50 55.50 22.69 16.61
CA VAL A 50 56.41 21.56 16.73
C VAL A 50 55.62 20.31 17.11
N THR A 51 55.78 19.25 16.35
CA THR A 51 55.25 17.91 16.66
C THR A 51 56.44 16.96 16.80
N ARG A 52 56.40 16.07 17.79
CA ARG A 52 57.37 15.00 17.93
C ARG A 52 56.69 13.64 17.73
N LYS A 53 57.16 12.84 16.79
CA LYS A 53 56.78 11.42 16.69
C LYS A 53 57.89 10.53 17.22
N VAL A 54 57.54 9.49 17.98
CA VAL A 54 58.48 8.49 18.52
C VAL A 54 58.00 7.10 18.13
N TYR A 55 58.72 6.45 17.23
CA TYR A 55 58.42 5.10 16.76
C TYR A 55 59.39 4.08 17.36
N VAL A 56 58.85 2.96 17.84
CA VAL A 56 59.64 1.83 18.34
C VAL A 56 59.30 0.58 17.52
N PRO A 57 60.21 0.09 16.66
CA PRO A 57 60.05 -1.20 15.95
C PRO A 57 59.87 -2.40 16.89
N THR A 58 59.22 -3.45 16.40
CA THR A 58 58.81 -4.61 17.22
C THR A 58 59.99 -5.46 17.70
N GLU A 59 61.00 -5.66 16.85
CA GLU A 59 62.08 -6.62 17.10
C GLU A 59 63.46 -5.96 17.30
N GLU A 60 63.52 -4.64 17.30
CA GLU A 60 64.78 -3.90 17.34
C GLU A 60 64.93 -3.06 18.61
N GLY A 61 66.17 -2.95 19.11
CA GLY A 61 66.51 -2.24 20.36
C GLY A 61 66.66 -0.72 20.23
N TRP A 62 65.95 -0.08 19.30
CA TRP A 62 66.07 1.36 19.03
C TRP A 62 64.72 2.04 18.86
N ALA A 63 64.71 3.37 18.95
CA ALA A 63 63.57 4.22 18.67
C ALA A 63 63.95 5.30 17.65
N ARG A 64 63.04 5.58 16.71
CA ARG A 64 63.11 6.72 15.77
C ARG A 64 62.35 7.89 16.34
N PHE A 65 62.95 9.06 16.27
CA PHE A 65 62.36 10.33 16.66
C PHE A 65 62.26 11.24 15.43
N LEU A 66 61.06 11.77 15.17
CA LEU A 66 60.85 12.84 14.19
C LEU A 66 60.56 14.13 14.94
N GLU A 67 61.40 15.13 14.75
CA GLU A 67 61.16 16.50 15.21
C GLU A 67 60.59 17.31 14.05
N ILE A 68 59.27 17.37 13.97
CA ILE A 68 58.51 18.00 12.90
C ILE A 68 58.31 19.47 13.26
N VAL A 69 58.95 20.37 12.51
CA VAL A 69 58.91 21.82 12.72
C VAL A 69 58.15 22.46 11.56
N HIS A 70 56.91 22.86 11.82
CA HIS A 70 56.03 23.56 10.89
C HIS A 70 56.07 25.07 11.13
N ASN A 71 56.13 25.85 10.06
CA ASN A 71 56.04 27.30 10.10
C ASN A 71 54.67 27.75 9.58
N PRO A 72 53.71 28.09 10.46
CA PRO A 72 52.38 28.52 10.05
C PRO A 72 52.34 29.96 9.50
N THR A 73 53.49 30.65 9.43
CA THR A 73 53.55 32.06 9.03
C THR A 73 53.84 32.23 7.54
N ALA A 74 53.55 33.42 7.01
CA ALA A 74 53.81 33.78 5.62
C ALA A 74 55.26 34.21 5.34
N ALA A 75 56.17 34.13 6.33
CA ALA A 75 57.58 34.47 6.17
C ALA A 75 58.47 33.29 6.58
N ALA A 76 59.63 33.13 5.95
CA ALA A 76 60.58 32.09 6.34
C ALA A 76 61.11 32.37 7.76
N LEU A 77 61.14 31.35 8.62
CA LEU A 77 61.60 31.47 10.00
C LEU A 77 62.87 30.63 10.22
N PRO A 78 63.92 31.19 10.84
CA PRO A 78 65.02 30.38 11.35
C PRO A 78 64.56 29.58 12.58
N ALA A 79 65.10 28.39 12.77
CA ALA A 79 64.86 27.59 13.97
C ALA A 79 66.16 26.91 14.41
N VAL A 80 66.52 27.02 15.69
CA VAL A 80 67.60 26.23 16.30
C VAL A 80 66.99 25.06 17.05
N VAL A 81 67.11 23.86 16.49
CA VAL A 81 66.61 22.62 17.10
C VAL A 81 67.75 21.94 17.84
N ARG A 82 67.58 21.79 19.16
CA ARG A 82 68.54 21.15 20.05
C ARG A 82 67.98 19.86 20.59
N VAL A 83 68.72 18.77 20.41
CA VAL A 83 68.45 17.48 21.05
C VAL A 83 69.51 17.26 22.10
N GLU A 84 69.08 17.07 23.35
CA GLU A 84 69.94 16.81 24.49
C GLU A 84 69.59 15.44 25.06
N THR A 85 70.58 14.57 25.28
CA THR A 85 70.30 13.31 25.95
C THR A 85 70.98 13.24 27.30
N ASN A 86 70.21 12.83 28.30
CA ASN A 86 70.77 12.29 29.52
C ASN A 86 70.93 10.79 29.29
N VAL A 87 72.16 10.29 29.28
CA VAL A 87 72.44 8.85 29.15
C VAL A 87 72.13 8.11 30.45
N GLY A 88 71.97 8.83 31.57
CA GLY A 88 71.48 8.27 32.84
C GLY A 88 72.47 7.35 33.56
N SER A 89 73.68 7.22 33.00
CA SER A 89 74.78 6.53 33.64
C SER A 89 75.57 7.53 34.49
N ASP A 90 76.17 7.03 35.57
CA ASP A 90 76.90 7.84 36.54
C ASP A 90 78.13 8.54 35.91
N ASN A 91 79.01 9.13 36.73
CA ASN A 91 80.19 9.86 36.23
C ASN A 91 81.20 8.99 35.42
N SER A 92 80.93 7.70 35.19
CA SER A 92 81.79 6.78 34.45
C SER A 92 81.40 6.54 32.98
N THR A 93 80.30 7.14 32.47
CA THR A 93 79.94 7.00 31.06
C THR A 93 81.00 7.58 30.12
N VAL A 94 81.42 6.81 29.13
CA VAL A 94 82.37 7.22 28.10
C VAL A 94 81.84 6.92 26.70
N ILE A 95 82.39 7.58 25.69
CA ILE A 95 82.20 7.20 24.30
C ILE A 95 82.99 5.91 24.06
N THR A 96 82.30 4.85 23.65
CA THR A 96 82.91 3.55 23.34
C THR A 96 83.13 3.35 21.85
N GLN A 97 82.40 4.11 21.02
CA GLN A 97 82.62 4.19 19.58
C GLN A 97 82.04 5.50 19.02
N SER A 98 82.71 6.07 18.03
CA SER A 98 82.18 7.18 17.21
C SER A 98 82.22 6.76 15.73
N HIS A 99 81.43 7.41 14.89
CA HIS A 99 81.43 7.18 13.44
C HIS A 99 82.84 7.31 12.82
N THR A 100 83.65 8.25 13.28
CA THR A 100 85.04 8.43 12.79
C THR A 100 86.07 7.52 13.48
N GLY A 101 85.69 6.88 14.59
CA GLY A 101 86.50 5.88 15.30
C GLY A 101 87.52 6.45 16.30
N ASP A 102 87.50 7.76 16.59
CA ASP A 102 88.47 8.44 17.45
C ASP A 102 88.03 8.65 18.90
N LEU A 103 86.84 8.15 19.28
CA LEU A 103 86.23 8.27 20.62
C LEU A 103 86.01 9.72 21.09
N GLU A 104 86.04 10.68 20.17
CA GLU A 104 85.58 12.04 20.40
C GLU A 104 84.21 12.22 19.74
N PHE A 105 83.39 13.15 20.26
CA PHE A 105 82.15 13.55 19.58
C PHE A 105 82.34 14.90 18.93
N THR A 106 82.55 14.89 17.62
CA THR A 106 82.76 16.07 16.79
C THR A 106 81.66 16.19 15.73
N PRO A 107 81.50 17.34 15.06
CA PRO A 107 80.52 17.46 13.99
C PRO A 107 80.74 16.49 12.81
N ALA A 108 81.89 15.80 12.72
CA ALA A 108 82.14 14.76 11.71
C ALA A 108 81.52 13.39 12.08
N ASP A 109 81.04 13.25 13.32
CA ASP A 109 80.45 12.02 13.82
C ASP A 109 78.93 12.05 13.63
N ARG A 110 78.44 11.20 12.73
CA ARG A 110 77.00 11.01 12.48
C ARG A 110 76.28 10.33 13.64
N TRP A 111 77.02 9.45 14.30
CA TRP A 111 76.55 8.62 15.38
C TRP A 111 77.68 8.36 16.37
N LEU A 112 77.30 7.98 17.58
CA LEU A 112 78.21 7.51 18.61
C LEU A 112 77.51 6.46 19.50
N ALA A 113 78.31 5.68 20.21
CA ALA A 113 77.87 4.76 21.24
C ALA A 113 78.54 5.11 22.57
N THR A 114 77.80 4.97 23.67
CA THR A 114 78.25 5.24 25.03
C THR A 114 78.01 4.06 25.95
N ASP A 115 78.86 3.90 26.95
CA ASP A 115 78.72 2.89 28.00
C ASP A 115 79.47 3.35 29.26
N ASP A 116 79.10 2.87 30.43
CA ASP A 116 79.99 2.87 31.59
C ASP A 116 81.03 1.73 31.48
N VAL A 117 82.18 1.89 32.14
CA VAL A 117 83.31 0.95 31.97
C VAL A 117 83.18 -0.30 32.86
N ASP A 118 82.06 -0.52 33.55
CA ASP A 118 81.93 -1.52 34.62
C ASP A 118 80.81 -2.56 34.39
N ALA A 119 81.09 -3.82 34.75
CA ALA A 119 80.31 -5.00 34.37
C ALA A 119 78.99 -5.25 35.14
N GLY A 120 78.13 -4.24 35.33
CA GLY A 120 76.75 -4.52 35.69
C GLY A 120 75.91 -3.35 36.19
N GLY A 121 74.84 -3.05 35.46
CA GLY A 121 73.76 -2.17 35.85
C GLY A 121 73.09 -1.59 34.61
N ASP A 122 73.82 -0.73 33.92
CA ASP A 122 73.25 0.18 32.92
C ASP A 122 73.39 -0.40 31.49
N PRO A 123 72.46 -0.10 30.58
CA PRO A 123 72.53 -0.56 29.19
C PRO A 123 73.51 0.28 28.36
N SER A 124 74.18 -0.36 27.40
CA SER A 124 74.97 0.35 26.38
C SER A 124 74.05 1.09 25.42
N LEU A 125 74.36 2.35 25.13
CA LEU A 125 73.52 3.22 24.31
C LEU A 125 74.16 3.54 22.97
N HIS A 126 73.33 3.80 21.96
CA HIS A 126 73.78 4.44 20.74
C HIS A 126 72.85 5.58 20.32
N PHE A 127 73.38 6.46 19.47
CA PHE A 127 72.70 7.63 18.94
C PHE A 127 73.10 7.86 17.49
N ASN A 128 72.12 8.03 16.59
CA ASN A 128 72.35 8.45 15.20
C ASN A 128 71.60 9.75 14.93
N PHE A 129 72.32 10.83 14.66
CA PHE A 129 71.73 12.18 14.57
C PHE A 129 71.46 12.64 13.14
N TYR A 130 72.22 12.15 12.15
CA TYR A 130 72.05 12.49 10.74
C TYR A 130 72.71 11.42 9.85
N GLY A 131 72.32 11.35 8.58
CA GLY A 131 72.77 10.35 7.61
C GLY A 131 73.91 10.79 6.70
N SER A 132 74.42 9.87 5.90
CA SER A 132 75.29 10.22 4.77
C SER A 132 74.56 11.13 3.78
N SER A 133 75.24 12.13 3.22
CA SER A 133 74.67 13.06 2.22
C SER A 133 73.51 13.94 2.72
N ALA A 134 73.30 14.02 4.03
CA ALA A 134 72.29 14.89 4.64
C ALA A 134 72.39 16.34 4.16
N ALA A 135 71.26 16.92 3.74
CA ALA A 135 71.18 18.33 3.33
C ALA A 135 71.44 19.29 4.50
N VAL A 136 71.08 18.88 5.72
CA VAL A 136 71.31 19.60 6.97
C VAL A 136 72.11 18.72 7.93
N VAL A 137 73.25 19.24 8.40
CA VAL A 137 74.10 18.63 9.43
C VAL A 137 74.11 19.50 10.70
N PRO A 138 74.45 18.95 11.88
CA PRO A 138 74.53 19.74 13.11
C PRO A 138 75.53 20.90 12.97
N GLY A 139 75.11 22.10 13.40
CA GLY A 139 75.99 23.26 13.49
C GLY A 139 76.93 23.21 14.70
N SER A 140 76.53 22.47 15.74
CA SER A 140 77.39 22.15 16.87
C SER A 140 77.01 20.81 17.50
N VAL A 141 78.00 20.14 18.08
CA VAL A 141 77.82 18.94 18.90
C VAL A 141 78.69 19.05 20.15
N GLY A 142 78.39 18.24 21.17
CA GLY A 142 79.27 18.11 22.32
C GLY A 142 78.78 17.07 23.32
N MET A 143 79.65 16.73 24.28
CA MET A 143 79.30 15.94 25.46
C MET A 143 79.18 16.90 26.65
N VAL A 144 78.06 16.89 27.35
CA VAL A 144 77.87 17.68 28.57
C VAL A 144 77.99 16.76 29.79
N THR A 145 78.77 17.17 30.79
CA THR A 145 78.89 16.52 32.10
C THR A 145 78.62 17.57 33.18
N ASP A 146 77.41 17.64 33.73
CA ASP A 146 77.13 18.47 34.91
C ASP A 146 76.09 17.82 35.84
N ASP A 147 76.39 17.88 37.14
CA ASP A 147 75.82 17.09 38.24
C ASP A 147 74.49 17.61 38.84
N CYS A 148 73.79 16.66 39.47
CA CYS A 148 72.61 16.66 40.35
C CYS A 148 71.26 17.15 39.79
N ALA A 149 71.16 17.76 38.60
CA ALA A 149 69.86 18.06 37.96
C ALA A 149 69.92 18.40 36.45
N ALA A 150 70.98 18.06 35.71
CA ALA A 150 71.19 18.51 34.32
C ALA A 150 71.55 17.36 33.34
N THR A 151 71.63 17.68 32.05
CA THR A 151 71.88 16.76 30.93
C THR A 151 73.32 16.17 30.97
N GLN A 152 73.46 14.86 31.16
CA GLN A 152 74.73 14.12 31.05
C GLN A 152 74.74 13.30 29.74
N GLY A 153 75.51 13.69 28.73
CA GLY A 153 75.51 12.95 27.44
C GLY A 153 75.64 13.83 26.20
N PRO A 154 75.44 13.25 25.00
CA PRO A 154 75.57 14.01 23.76
C PRO A 154 74.48 15.07 23.63
N VAL A 155 74.89 16.19 23.04
CA VAL A 155 74.01 17.27 22.65
C VAL A 155 74.33 17.65 21.22
N VAL A 156 73.30 17.84 20.41
CA VAL A 156 73.39 18.28 19.02
C VAL A 156 72.47 19.47 18.77
N GLU A 157 72.96 20.44 17.99
CA GLU A 157 72.17 21.61 17.57
C GLU A 157 72.17 21.73 16.05
N PHE A 158 70.96 21.76 15.50
CA PHE A 158 70.69 21.99 14.08
C PHE A 158 70.15 23.40 13.87
N ALA A 159 70.66 24.09 12.85
CA ALA A 159 70.09 25.34 12.38
C ALA A 159 69.24 25.07 11.14
N LEU A 160 67.95 25.34 11.22
CA LEU A 160 66.98 25.17 10.14
C LEU A 160 66.52 26.53 9.61
N SER A 161 66.17 26.55 8.32
CA SER A 161 65.38 27.61 7.70
C SER A 161 64.06 26.99 7.27
N VAL A 162 62.97 27.31 7.97
CA VAL A 162 61.64 26.72 7.73
C VAL A 162 60.86 27.66 6.78
N PRO A 163 60.48 27.21 5.57
CA PRO A 163 59.77 28.04 4.59
C PRO A 163 58.42 28.54 5.11
N PRO A 164 57.87 29.63 4.53
CA PRO A 164 56.48 30.04 4.79
C PRO A 164 55.49 28.89 4.54
N GLY A 165 54.61 28.60 5.50
CA GLY A 165 53.64 27.49 5.42
C GLY A 165 54.29 26.09 5.30
N GLY A 166 55.61 26.00 5.39
CA GLY A 166 56.36 24.78 5.11
C GLY A 166 56.75 24.02 6.38
N THR A 167 57.19 22.78 6.19
CA THR A 167 57.64 21.88 7.25
C THR A 167 59.08 21.44 7.01
N ARG A 168 59.84 21.31 8.09
CA ARG A 168 61.18 20.69 8.10
C ARG A 168 61.23 19.68 9.24
N ILE A 169 61.77 18.50 8.97
CA ILE A 169 61.79 17.38 9.90
C ILE A 169 63.23 16.96 10.15
N LEU A 170 63.58 16.80 11.42
CA LEU A 170 64.81 16.14 11.82
C LEU A 170 64.49 14.74 12.31
N MET A 171 65.04 13.74 11.64
CA MET A 171 64.94 12.34 12.04
C MET A 171 66.20 11.92 12.79
N HIS A 172 66.09 11.35 13.98
CA HIS A 172 67.23 10.80 14.70
C HIS A 172 66.84 9.54 15.46
N PHE A 173 67.84 8.78 15.87
CA PHE A 173 67.64 7.49 16.52
C PHE A 173 68.39 7.42 17.84
N GLY A 174 67.83 6.66 18.78
CA GLY A 174 68.56 6.22 19.96
C GLY A 174 68.11 4.84 20.38
N GLY A 175 69.03 4.03 20.90
CA GLY A 175 68.73 2.68 21.34
C GLY A 175 69.43 2.28 22.63
N GLN A 176 68.84 1.27 23.28
CA GLN A 176 69.33 0.67 24.51
C GLN A 176 69.64 -0.80 24.23
N HIS A 177 70.86 -1.22 24.58
CA HIS A 177 71.38 -2.54 24.23
C HIS A 177 72.00 -3.24 25.42
N ALA A 178 72.00 -4.56 25.40
CA ALA A 178 72.54 -5.38 26.47
C ALA A 178 74.08 -5.44 26.49
N SER A 179 74.74 -4.98 25.42
CA SER A 179 76.20 -4.96 25.31
C SER A 179 76.70 -3.85 24.38
N GLN A 180 77.96 -3.45 24.58
CA GLN A 180 78.64 -2.51 23.67
C GLN A 180 78.63 -2.99 22.23
N ALA A 181 78.83 -4.30 22.00
CA ALA A 181 78.87 -4.87 20.67
C ALA A 181 77.53 -4.70 19.95
N ASP A 182 76.42 -4.87 20.66
CA ASP A 182 75.07 -4.70 20.10
C ASP A 182 74.78 -3.21 19.85
N ALA A 183 75.17 -2.31 20.76
CA ALA A 183 75.04 -0.87 20.57
C ALA A 183 75.84 -0.38 19.34
N HIS A 184 77.07 -0.86 19.19
CA HIS A 184 77.96 -0.57 18.04
C HIS A 184 77.32 -1.07 16.73
N ALA A 185 76.85 -2.32 16.71
CA ALA A 185 76.20 -2.89 15.54
C ALA A 185 74.92 -2.13 15.16
N SER A 186 74.08 -1.78 16.14
CA SER A 186 72.86 -1.03 15.91
C SER A 186 73.13 0.35 15.33
N ALA A 187 74.16 1.05 15.83
CA ALA A 187 74.55 2.37 15.32
C ALA A 187 74.98 2.31 13.85
N VAL A 188 75.79 1.31 13.48
CA VAL A 188 76.24 1.10 12.10
C VAL A 188 75.08 0.69 11.20
N THR A 189 74.19 -0.18 11.65
CA THR A 189 73.00 -0.59 10.89
C THR A 189 72.11 0.61 10.58
N LEU A 190 71.81 1.44 11.58
CA LEU A 190 70.97 2.63 11.40
C LEU A 190 71.63 3.73 10.57
N ASP A 191 72.97 3.81 10.56
CA ASP A 191 73.72 4.71 9.68
C ASP A 191 73.53 4.37 8.19
N ALA A 192 73.22 3.11 7.87
CA ALA A 192 72.85 2.66 6.53
C ALA A 192 71.35 2.80 6.22
N LEU A 193 70.55 3.30 7.17
CA LEU A 193 69.12 3.58 7.06
C LEU A 193 68.27 2.40 6.51
N PRO A 194 68.10 1.31 7.29
CA PRO A 194 67.36 0.14 6.84
C PRO A 194 65.87 0.46 6.65
N ALA A 195 65.15 -0.33 5.85
CA ALA A 195 63.72 -0.14 5.57
C ALA A 195 62.86 0.00 6.85
N ALA A 196 63.18 -0.76 7.91
CA ALA A 196 62.49 -0.66 9.20
C ALA A 196 62.60 0.75 9.83
N ALA A 197 63.66 1.51 9.54
CA ALA A 197 63.85 2.88 10.00
C ALA A 197 62.91 3.87 9.29
N LEU A 198 62.32 3.50 8.15
CA LEU A 198 61.42 4.34 7.35
C LEU A 198 59.96 3.90 7.42
N LEU A 199 59.68 2.75 8.02
CA LEU A 199 58.34 2.21 8.16
C LEU A 199 57.39 3.22 8.85
N GLY A 200 56.20 3.40 8.29
CA GLY A 200 55.16 4.30 8.82
C GLY A 200 55.43 5.80 8.69
N LEU A 201 56.44 6.21 7.90
CA LEU A 201 56.56 7.60 7.46
C LEU A 201 55.65 7.85 6.27
N THR A 202 54.83 8.90 6.34
CA THR A 202 54.07 9.42 5.19
C THR A 202 55.00 10.04 4.14
N ALA A 203 54.55 10.17 2.89
CA ALA A 203 55.31 10.86 1.83
C ALA A 203 55.70 12.30 2.24
N ALA A 204 54.77 13.05 2.83
CA ALA A 204 55.04 14.40 3.35
C ALA A 204 56.10 14.41 4.48
N GLU A 205 56.11 13.39 5.33
CA GLU A 205 57.15 13.25 6.36
C GLU A 205 58.50 12.89 5.75
N ARG A 206 58.53 11.98 4.77
CA ARG A 206 59.76 11.61 4.04
C ARG A 206 60.37 12.82 3.34
N ALA A 207 59.59 13.54 2.55
CA ALA A 207 60.01 14.78 1.87
C ALA A 207 60.42 15.89 2.86
N GLY A 208 59.84 15.88 4.07
CA GLY A 208 60.17 16.83 5.12
C GLY A 208 61.51 16.57 5.81
N VAL A 209 62.03 15.34 5.79
CA VAL A 209 63.30 14.97 6.47
C VAL A 209 64.48 15.62 5.76
N VAL A 210 65.25 16.43 6.49
CA VAL A 210 66.37 17.18 5.89
C VAL A 210 67.75 16.75 6.35
N ASN A 211 67.84 15.91 7.39
CA ASN A 211 69.10 15.43 7.93
C ASN A 211 69.42 13.97 7.53
N TRP A 212 68.68 13.41 6.57
CA TRP A 212 68.95 12.12 5.93
C TRP A 212 68.62 12.21 4.44
N ASP A 213 69.28 11.38 3.64
CA ASP A 213 68.94 11.13 2.24
C ASP A 213 68.10 9.85 2.19
N LEU A 214 66.82 9.94 1.80
CA LEU A 214 65.87 8.83 1.87
C LEU A 214 65.74 8.04 0.56
N GLY A 215 66.19 8.58 -0.58
CA GLY A 215 66.18 7.89 -1.87
C GLY A 215 64.84 7.80 -2.62
N ASP A 216 63.75 8.38 -2.12
CA ASP A 216 62.36 8.15 -2.62
C ASP A 216 61.77 9.28 -3.50
N ASP A 217 62.58 10.19 -4.07
CA ASP A 217 62.10 11.39 -4.79
C ASP A 217 61.92 11.19 -6.33
N ALA A 218 61.77 9.95 -6.83
CA ALA A 218 61.43 9.76 -8.24
C ALA A 218 59.91 9.80 -8.40
N ASP A 219 59.43 10.83 -9.09
CA ASP A 219 58.03 11.07 -9.46
C ASP A 219 58.02 11.08 -11.00
N GLY A 220 57.71 9.91 -11.57
CA GLY A 220 57.96 9.54 -12.96
C GLY A 220 57.07 10.29 -13.94
N ASP A 221 55.88 10.67 -13.51
CA ASP A 221 54.88 11.35 -14.31
C ASP A 221 54.59 12.80 -13.83
N GLY A 222 55.14 13.19 -12.68
CA GLY A 222 55.19 14.55 -12.19
C GLY A 222 53.92 15.01 -11.49
N ASP A 223 53.18 14.09 -10.90
CA ASP A 223 51.84 14.32 -10.34
C ASP A 223 51.86 14.64 -8.84
N GLY A 224 53.00 14.41 -8.17
CA GLY A 224 53.23 14.69 -6.76
C GLY A 224 53.22 13.46 -5.85
N ALA A 225 52.88 12.27 -6.36
CA ALA A 225 53.20 11.00 -5.73
C ALA A 225 54.57 10.50 -6.21
N GLY A 226 55.29 9.80 -5.32
CA GLY A 226 56.55 9.16 -5.72
C GLY A 226 56.27 7.78 -6.31
N ASP A 227 57.02 7.34 -7.31
CA ASP A 227 56.87 6.07 -8.06
C ASP A 227 56.63 4.82 -7.19
N ALA A 228 57.08 4.84 -5.93
CA ALA A 228 56.94 3.72 -4.99
C ALA A 228 55.59 3.70 -4.25
N ASP A 229 54.94 4.85 -4.12
CA ASP A 229 53.66 5.05 -3.45
C ASP A 229 52.54 5.43 -4.44
N ASP A 230 52.90 5.66 -5.71
CA ASP A 230 52.00 5.96 -6.82
C ASP A 230 51.33 4.67 -7.36
N ASN A 231 50.00 4.64 -7.36
CA ASN A 231 49.20 3.54 -7.90
C ASN A 231 49.04 3.61 -9.43
N CYS A 232 49.47 4.70 -10.07
CA CYS A 232 49.63 4.84 -11.51
C CYS A 232 50.97 5.49 -11.91
N PRO A 233 52.15 4.84 -11.71
CA PRO A 233 53.51 5.41 -11.87
C PRO A 233 53.91 6.03 -13.22
N SER A 234 52.99 6.10 -14.18
CA SER A 234 53.21 6.66 -15.51
C SER A 234 52.03 7.48 -16.03
N VAL A 235 50.96 7.63 -15.24
CA VAL A 235 49.74 8.35 -15.58
C VAL A 235 49.38 9.28 -14.41
N PRO A 236 49.55 10.61 -14.57
CA PRO A 236 49.36 11.54 -13.47
C PRO A 236 47.95 11.44 -12.86
N ASN A 237 47.88 11.05 -11.58
CA ASN A 237 46.67 10.99 -10.77
C ASN A 237 46.93 11.48 -9.33
N PRO A 238 47.11 12.82 -9.13
CA PRO A 238 47.55 13.39 -7.85
C PRO A 238 46.70 13.07 -6.61
N ASP A 239 45.47 12.58 -6.78
CA ASP A 239 44.56 12.14 -5.72
C ASP A 239 44.72 10.67 -5.33
N GLN A 240 45.42 9.87 -6.16
CA GLN A 240 45.59 8.43 -6.05
C GLN A 240 44.26 7.69 -5.85
N ALA A 241 43.20 8.10 -6.54
CA ALA A 241 41.92 7.40 -6.49
C ALA A 241 42.09 5.92 -6.92
N ASN A 242 41.35 5.03 -6.25
CA ASN A 242 41.37 3.57 -6.38
C ASN A 242 40.08 3.06 -5.71
N HIS A 243 39.03 2.87 -6.49
CA HIS A 243 37.68 2.56 -5.99
C HIS A 243 37.54 1.11 -5.51
N ASP A 244 38.14 0.16 -6.21
CA ASP A 244 38.06 -1.27 -5.91
C ASP A 244 39.07 -1.77 -4.85
N GLY A 245 40.06 -0.96 -4.50
CA GLY A 245 41.14 -1.27 -3.56
C GLY A 245 42.22 -2.18 -4.13
N ASP A 246 42.35 -2.29 -5.45
CA ASP A 246 43.30 -3.19 -6.11
C ASP A 246 44.73 -2.56 -6.22
N GLY A 247 45.62 -3.14 -7.03
CA GLY A 247 46.99 -2.65 -7.19
C GLY A 247 47.19 -1.49 -8.16
N LEU A 248 46.16 -1.11 -8.93
CA LEU A 248 46.11 -0.03 -9.91
C LEU A 248 45.24 1.11 -9.34
N GLY A 249 45.38 2.32 -9.86
CA GLY A 249 44.46 3.41 -9.54
C GLY A 249 43.51 3.68 -10.69
N ASP A 250 42.40 4.36 -10.43
CA ASP A 250 41.33 4.61 -11.42
C ASP A 250 41.87 5.22 -12.74
N ALA A 251 42.94 6.01 -12.66
CA ALA A 251 43.53 6.63 -13.85
C ALA A 251 44.23 5.64 -14.80
N CYS A 252 44.54 4.43 -14.35
CA CYS A 252 45.29 3.42 -15.07
C CYS A 252 44.75 1.99 -14.91
N ASP A 253 43.63 1.82 -14.21
CA ASP A 253 42.82 0.62 -14.29
C ASP A 253 41.99 0.62 -15.59
N GLY A 254 41.38 -0.51 -15.93
CA GLY A 254 40.42 -0.62 -17.03
C GLY A 254 39.09 -1.22 -16.60
N ASP A 255 38.90 -1.36 -15.29
CA ASP A 255 37.74 -1.89 -14.57
C ASP A 255 37.85 -1.33 -13.14
N ASP A 256 37.58 -0.03 -12.98
CA ASP A 256 37.87 0.79 -11.77
C ASP A 256 37.14 0.28 -10.50
N ASP A 257 36.09 -0.52 -10.67
CA ASP A 257 35.27 -1.05 -9.58
C ASP A 257 35.24 -2.60 -9.49
N ASN A 258 35.92 -3.28 -10.42
CA ASN A 258 36.13 -4.72 -10.49
C ASN A 258 34.83 -5.54 -10.58
N ASP A 259 33.82 -5.02 -11.26
CA ASP A 259 32.51 -5.65 -11.44
C ASP A 259 32.42 -6.62 -12.64
N ALA A 260 33.51 -6.69 -13.43
CA ALA A 260 33.69 -7.45 -14.67
C ALA A 260 33.15 -6.81 -15.96
N SER A 261 32.70 -5.56 -15.88
CA SER A 261 32.50 -4.63 -16.99
C SER A 261 33.72 -3.73 -17.09
N SER A 262 34.21 -3.44 -18.29
CA SER A 262 35.31 -2.48 -18.43
C SER A 262 34.75 -1.06 -18.45
N ASP A 263 35.47 -0.06 -17.94
CA ASP A 263 35.00 1.34 -17.84
C ASP A 263 34.44 1.92 -19.16
N GLU A 264 34.88 1.44 -20.33
CA GLU A 264 34.37 1.86 -21.64
C GLU A 264 32.97 1.32 -21.97
N ASP A 265 32.61 0.16 -21.43
CA ASP A 265 31.37 -0.56 -21.64
C ASP A 265 30.46 -0.50 -20.40
N ASP A 266 30.94 0.05 -19.29
CA ASP A 266 30.28 0.17 -17.99
C ASP A 266 29.47 1.47 -17.88
N ASN A 267 28.19 1.36 -17.57
CA ASN A 267 27.32 2.51 -17.31
C ASN A 267 27.44 3.09 -15.89
N CYS A 268 28.16 2.43 -14.98
CA CYS A 268 28.54 2.94 -13.67
C CYS A 268 30.00 2.64 -13.30
N PRO A 269 30.99 3.24 -13.99
CA PRO A 269 32.41 2.85 -13.90
C PRO A 269 33.07 2.87 -12.50
N LEU A 270 32.43 3.45 -11.48
CA LEU A 270 32.99 3.57 -10.12
C LEU A 270 32.12 2.86 -9.06
N VAL A 271 31.03 2.20 -9.48
CA VAL A 271 30.03 1.59 -8.60
C VAL A 271 29.63 0.22 -9.16
N PRO A 272 30.04 -0.89 -8.50
CA PRO A 272 29.88 -2.22 -9.08
C PRO A 272 28.42 -2.57 -9.39
N ASN A 273 28.11 -2.79 -10.67
CA ASN A 273 26.79 -3.18 -11.17
C ASN A 273 26.88 -4.21 -12.32
N PRO A 274 27.26 -5.47 -12.02
CA PRO A 274 27.53 -6.47 -13.06
C PRO A 274 26.35 -6.84 -13.98
N ASP A 275 25.13 -6.43 -13.63
CA ASP A 275 23.93 -6.62 -14.46
C ASP A 275 23.71 -5.49 -15.47
N GLN A 276 24.39 -4.35 -15.31
CA GLN A 276 24.32 -3.18 -16.17
C GLN A 276 22.87 -2.71 -16.38
N ALA A 277 22.07 -2.77 -15.31
CA ALA A 277 20.71 -2.28 -15.32
C ALA A 277 20.68 -0.76 -15.60
N ASN A 278 19.69 -0.33 -16.37
CA ASN A 278 19.47 1.04 -16.82
C ASN A 278 18.01 1.14 -17.32
N HIS A 279 17.10 1.59 -16.46
CA HIS A 279 15.66 1.58 -16.72
C HIS A 279 15.22 2.67 -17.71
N ASP A 280 15.76 3.87 -17.62
CA ASP A 280 15.45 4.99 -18.53
C ASP A 280 16.26 4.99 -19.85
N SER A 281 17.29 4.14 -19.91
CA SER A 281 18.26 4.04 -21.01
C SER A 281 19.08 5.31 -21.26
N ASP A 282 19.42 6.06 -20.21
CA ASP A 282 20.25 7.24 -20.30
C ASP A 282 21.78 6.91 -20.36
N GLY A 283 22.65 7.84 -19.95
CA GLY A 283 24.09 7.63 -19.92
C GLY A 283 24.66 6.99 -18.64
N LEU A 284 23.85 6.88 -17.59
CA LEU A 284 24.18 6.26 -16.30
C LEU A 284 23.47 4.90 -16.20
N GLY A 285 23.76 4.13 -15.16
CA GLY A 285 23.02 2.90 -14.85
C GLY A 285 22.36 3.04 -13.49
N ASP A 286 21.41 2.15 -13.18
CA ASP A 286 20.60 2.24 -11.96
C ASP A 286 21.43 2.28 -10.66
N ALA A 287 22.67 1.81 -10.70
CA ALA A 287 23.55 1.83 -9.52
C ALA A 287 24.17 3.20 -9.22
N CYS A 288 24.15 4.12 -10.19
CA CYS A 288 24.83 5.40 -10.13
C CYS A 288 24.05 6.57 -10.77
N ASP A 289 22.85 6.31 -11.25
CA ASP A 289 21.85 7.34 -11.49
C ASP A 289 21.21 7.77 -10.15
N GLY A 290 20.56 8.92 -10.14
CA GLY A 290 19.78 9.40 -8.99
C GLY A 290 18.30 9.60 -9.32
N ASP A 291 17.88 9.16 -10.50
CA ASP A 291 16.53 9.23 -11.07
C ASP A 291 16.46 8.12 -12.14
N ASP A 292 16.40 6.85 -11.70
CA ASP A 292 16.59 5.64 -12.52
C ASP A 292 15.54 5.49 -13.66
N ASP A 293 14.43 6.24 -13.59
CA ASP A 293 13.34 6.19 -14.57
C ASP A 293 13.03 7.54 -15.27
N ASP A 294 13.79 8.60 -14.94
CA ASP A 294 13.80 9.92 -15.57
C ASP A 294 12.44 10.63 -15.50
N ASP A 295 11.67 10.39 -14.43
CA ASP A 295 10.33 10.95 -14.21
C ASP A 295 10.33 12.32 -13.49
N ALA A 296 11.51 12.78 -13.09
CA ALA A 296 11.81 13.99 -12.33
C ALA A 296 11.61 13.88 -10.80
N SER A 297 11.45 12.69 -10.27
CA SER A 297 11.52 12.33 -8.85
C SER A 297 12.82 11.56 -8.62
N SER A 298 13.64 12.00 -7.68
CA SER A 298 14.88 11.27 -7.39
C SER A 298 14.58 9.96 -6.66
N ASP A 299 15.37 8.90 -6.85
CA ASP A 299 15.13 7.57 -6.26
C ASP A 299 14.90 7.57 -4.73
N GLU A 300 15.51 8.52 -4.00
CA GLU A 300 15.32 8.65 -2.54
C GLU A 300 13.92 9.15 -2.14
N ASP A 301 13.25 9.89 -3.02
CA ASP A 301 11.94 10.52 -2.84
C ASP A 301 10.85 9.86 -3.72
N ASP A 302 11.22 8.93 -4.60
CA ASP A 302 10.36 8.23 -5.55
C ASP A 302 9.74 6.95 -4.95
N ASN A 303 8.42 6.85 -4.98
CA ASN A 303 7.68 5.67 -4.52
C ASN A 303 7.60 4.54 -5.57
N CYS A 304 8.06 4.78 -6.80
CA CYS A 304 8.27 3.78 -7.85
C CYS A 304 9.58 4.01 -8.63
N PRO A 305 10.76 3.81 -8.02
CA PRO A 305 12.06 4.21 -8.59
C PRO A 305 12.44 3.66 -9.97
N PHE A 306 11.68 2.73 -10.54
CA PHE A 306 11.98 2.10 -11.83
C PHE A 306 10.82 2.20 -12.82
N VAL A 307 9.73 2.91 -12.47
CA VAL A 307 8.49 3.00 -13.26
C VAL A 307 7.97 4.45 -13.23
N PRO A 308 8.09 5.18 -14.37
CA PRO A 308 7.84 6.61 -14.36
C PRO A 308 6.44 6.98 -13.89
N ASN A 309 6.35 7.72 -12.79
CA ASN A 309 5.10 8.15 -12.16
C ASN A 309 5.20 9.56 -11.53
N PRO A 310 5.35 10.64 -12.33
CA PRO A 310 5.69 11.98 -11.84
C PRO A 310 4.71 12.62 -10.84
N GLU A 311 3.50 12.06 -10.72
CA GLU A 311 2.48 12.52 -9.78
C GLU A 311 2.61 11.87 -8.39
N GLN A 312 3.40 10.79 -8.26
CA GLN A 312 3.73 10.11 -7.00
C GLN A 312 2.47 9.75 -6.19
N SER A 313 1.45 9.23 -6.89
CA SER A 313 0.25 8.71 -6.24
C SER A 313 0.60 7.46 -5.43
N ASP A 314 -0.06 7.33 -4.28
CA ASP A 314 0.09 6.26 -3.28
C ASP A 314 -1.25 6.21 -2.54
N THR A 315 -2.18 5.43 -3.08
CA THR A 315 -3.60 5.47 -2.71
C THR A 315 -3.83 4.97 -1.28
N ASP A 316 -3.08 3.96 -0.84
CA ASP A 316 -3.21 3.35 0.47
C ASP A 316 -2.19 3.89 1.52
N GLY A 317 -1.12 4.54 1.06
CA GLY A 317 -0.09 5.15 1.89
C GLY A 317 0.94 4.16 2.43
N ASP A 318 1.17 3.01 1.78
CA ASP A 318 2.17 2.03 2.22
C ASP A 318 3.61 2.38 1.79
N GLY A 319 3.75 3.31 0.85
CA GLY A 319 5.00 3.82 0.33
C GLY A 319 5.45 3.19 -1.00
N LEU A 320 4.70 2.25 -1.57
CA LEU A 320 4.75 1.90 -2.98
C LEU A 320 3.77 2.79 -3.74
N GLY A 321 4.16 3.31 -4.90
CA GLY A 321 3.25 4.13 -5.70
C GLY A 321 2.29 3.31 -6.55
N ASP A 322 1.14 3.89 -6.90
CA ASP A 322 0.10 3.25 -7.73
C ASP A 322 0.62 2.75 -9.11
N ALA A 323 1.78 3.21 -9.56
CA ALA A 323 2.37 2.78 -10.83
C ALA A 323 3.12 1.44 -10.74
N CYS A 324 3.50 1.03 -9.54
CA CYS A 324 4.33 -0.14 -9.26
C CYS A 324 3.83 -1.00 -8.09
N ASP A 325 2.76 -0.58 -7.42
CA ASP A 325 1.94 -1.46 -6.61
C ASP A 325 1.08 -2.36 -7.52
N GLY A 326 0.66 -3.50 -7.00
CA GLY A 326 -0.26 -4.41 -7.69
C GLY A 326 -1.58 -4.61 -6.95
N ASP A 327 -1.81 -3.82 -5.91
CA ASP A 327 -2.99 -3.75 -5.04
C ASP A 327 -3.03 -2.32 -4.44
N ASP A 328 -3.32 -1.34 -5.30
CA ASP A 328 -3.17 0.11 -5.06
C ASP A 328 -3.93 0.62 -3.80
N ASP A 329 -4.99 -0.09 -3.38
CA ASP A 329 -5.80 0.27 -2.22
C ASP A 329 -5.69 -0.73 -1.04
N ASN A 330 -4.89 -1.78 -1.21
CA ASN A 330 -4.53 -2.79 -0.22
C ASN A 330 -5.75 -3.52 0.39
N ASP A 331 -6.77 -3.77 -0.42
CA ASP A 331 -8.00 -4.45 -0.01
C ASP A 331 -7.92 -5.99 -0.09
N ALA A 332 -6.79 -6.50 -0.62
CA ALA A 332 -6.46 -7.91 -0.90
C ALA A 332 -6.97 -8.46 -2.24
N SER A 333 -7.44 -7.58 -3.13
CA SER A 333 -7.74 -7.84 -4.54
C SER A 333 -6.67 -7.13 -5.37
N SER A 334 -6.02 -7.83 -6.29
CA SER A 334 -5.02 -7.16 -7.15
C SER A 334 -5.71 -6.26 -8.17
N ASP A 335 -5.10 -5.16 -8.61
CA ASP A 335 -5.70 -4.18 -9.54
C ASP A 335 -6.27 -4.81 -10.83
N GLU A 336 -5.69 -5.92 -11.31
CA GLU A 336 -6.19 -6.64 -12.50
C GLU A 336 -7.54 -7.35 -12.27
N ASP A 337 -7.82 -7.74 -11.03
CA ASP A 337 -9.00 -8.49 -10.60
C ASP A 337 -9.98 -7.62 -9.77
N ASP A 338 -9.57 -6.40 -9.40
CA ASP A 338 -10.32 -5.45 -8.58
C ASP A 338 -11.29 -4.61 -9.42
N ASN A 339 -12.57 -4.58 -9.05
CA ASN A 339 -13.59 -3.75 -9.69
C ASN A 339 -13.63 -2.30 -9.16
N CYS A 340 -12.85 -1.98 -8.13
CA CYS A 340 -12.58 -0.64 -7.60
C CYS A 340 -11.10 -0.45 -7.19
N PRO A 341 -10.13 -0.47 -8.13
CA PRO A 341 -8.69 -0.51 -7.80
C PRO A 341 -8.13 0.60 -6.91
N PHE A 342 -8.89 1.67 -6.65
CA PHE A 342 -8.45 2.79 -5.82
C PHE A 342 -9.34 3.03 -4.59
N VAL A 343 -10.29 2.15 -4.31
CA VAL A 343 -11.29 2.30 -3.23
C VAL A 343 -11.52 0.95 -2.54
N PRO A 344 -11.01 0.76 -1.31
CA PRO A 344 -10.99 -0.56 -0.71
C PRO A 344 -12.37 -1.18 -0.58
N ASN A 345 -12.59 -2.32 -1.23
CA ASN A 345 -13.87 -3.03 -1.25
C ASN A 345 -13.69 -4.57 -1.27
N PRO A 346 -13.18 -5.19 -0.18
CA PRO A 346 -12.72 -6.59 -0.19
C PRO A 346 -13.77 -7.66 -0.55
N GLU A 347 -15.05 -7.29 -0.55
CA GLU A 347 -16.15 -8.18 -0.92
C GLU A 347 -16.48 -8.13 -2.43
N GLN A 348 -15.89 -7.18 -3.17
CA GLN A 348 -15.97 -7.04 -4.64
C GLN A 348 -17.42 -7.13 -5.13
N SER A 349 -18.32 -6.41 -4.46
CA SER A 349 -19.74 -6.34 -4.84
C SER A 349 -19.89 -5.47 -6.09
N ASP A 350 -20.80 -5.89 -6.97
CA ASP A 350 -21.08 -5.34 -8.30
C ASP A 350 -22.54 -5.70 -8.59
N THR A 351 -23.45 -4.82 -8.15
CA THR A 351 -24.88 -5.10 -8.05
C THR A 351 -25.54 -5.23 -9.43
N ASP A 352 -25.11 -4.44 -10.41
CA ASP A 352 -25.63 -4.42 -11.76
C ASP A 352 -24.81 -5.25 -12.78
N GLY A 353 -23.59 -5.64 -12.42
CA GLY A 353 -22.69 -6.44 -13.25
C GLY A 353 -22.03 -5.65 -14.38
N ASP A 354 -21.87 -4.32 -14.25
CA ASP A 354 -21.27 -3.47 -15.28
C ASP A 354 -19.73 -3.49 -15.27
N GLY A 355 -19.15 -3.97 -14.17
CA GLY A 355 -17.72 -4.13 -13.93
C GLY A 355 -17.08 -3.04 -13.08
N LEU A 356 -17.82 -2.01 -12.65
CA LEU A 356 -17.47 -1.16 -11.52
C LEU A 356 -18.06 -1.77 -10.25
N GLY A 357 -17.33 -1.71 -9.13
CA GLY A 357 -17.86 -2.20 -7.87
C GLY A 357 -18.71 -1.17 -7.15
N ASP A 358 -19.64 -1.64 -6.31
CA ASP A 358 -20.55 -0.81 -5.51
C ASP A 358 -19.85 0.26 -4.64
N ALA A 359 -18.53 0.13 -4.40
CA ALA A 359 -17.76 1.10 -3.61
C ALA A 359 -17.28 2.32 -4.43
N CYS A 360 -17.23 2.19 -5.75
CA CYS A 360 -16.69 3.18 -6.67
C CYS A 360 -17.58 3.45 -7.89
N ASP A 361 -18.68 2.72 -8.04
CA ASP A 361 -19.80 3.11 -8.88
C ASP A 361 -20.56 4.27 -8.20
N GLY A 362 -21.29 5.05 -9.00
CA GLY A 362 -22.13 6.14 -8.50
C GLY A 362 -23.61 5.94 -8.82
N ASP A 363 -23.97 4.77 -9.33
CA ASP A 363 -25.32 4.29 -9.71
C ASP A 363 -25.28 2.75 -9.66
N ASP A 364 -25.20 2.18 -8.45
CA ASP A 364 -24.88 0.76 -8.18
C ASP A 364 -25.86 -0.23 -8.83
N ASP A 365 -27.07 0.21 -9.18
CA ASP A 365 -28.10 -0.61 -9.81
C ASP A 365 -28.45 -0.20 -11.27
N ASN A 366 -27.78 0.84 -11.77
CA ASN A 366 -27.86 1.38 -13.13
C ASN A 366 -29.29 1.74 -13.57
N ASP A 367 -30.11 2.25 -12.65
CA ASP A 367 -31.50 2.67 -12.90
C ASP A 367 -31.63 4.10 -13.47
N ALA A 368 -30.51 4.82 -13.56
CA ALA A 368 -30.35 6.21 -13.94
C ALA A 368 -30.60 7.25 -12.83
N SER A 369 -30.61 6.83 -11.57
CA SER A 369 -30.58 7.64 -10.36
C SER A 369 -29.23 7.38 -9.66
N SER A 370 -28.47 8.43 -9.34
CA SER A 370 -27.20 8.21 -8.63
C SER A 370 -27.47 7.79 -7.18
N ASP A 371 -26.60 6.99 -6.56
CA ASP A 371 -26.79 6.48 -5.18
C ASP A 371 -27.09 7.56 -4.13
N GLU A 372 -26.57 8.79 -4.31
CA GLU A 372 -26.84 9.92 -3.41
C GLU A 372 -28.29 10.42 -3.47
N ASP A 373 -28.96 10.24 -4.61
CA ASP A 373 -30.33 10.68 -4.92
C ASP A 373 -31.32 9.50 -5.01
N ASP A 374 -30.83 8.25 -4.97
CA ASP A 374 -31.60 7.02 -5.09
C ASP A 374 -32.17 6.55 -3.74
N ASN A 375 -33.48 6.31 -3.67
CA ASN A 375 -34.15 5.78 -2.49
C ASN A 375 -34.10 4.24 -2.37
N CYS A 376 -33.56 3.55 -3.38
CA CYS A 376 -33.23 2.13 -3.41
C CYS A 376 -31.90 1.85 -4.14
N PRO A 377 -30.74 2.30 -3.63
CA PRO A 377 -29.46 2.29 -4.37
C PRO A 377 -29.00 0.95 -4.95
N PHE A 378 -29.54 -0.19 -4.49
CA PHE A 378 -29.15 -1.53 -4.93
C PHE A 378 -30.29 -2.28 -5.65
N VAL A 379 -31.42 -1.64 -5.93
CA VAL A 379 -32.62 -2.28 -6.49
C VAL A 379 -33.27 -1.36 -7.53
N PRO A 380 -33.15 -1.67 -8.84
CA PRO A 380 -33.51 -0.72 -9.88
C PRO A 380 -34.96 -0.27 -9.80
N ASN A 381 -35.18 1.02 -9.60
CA ASN A 381 -36.51 1.62 -9.48
C ASN A 381 -36.58 3.03 -10.11
N PRO A 382 -36.46 3.18 -11.45
CA PRO A 382 -36.24 4.46 -12.12
C PRO A 382 -37.30 5.57 -11.90
N GLU A 383 -38.46 5.20 -11.36
CA GLU A 383 -39.55 6.14 -11.04
C GLU A 383 -39.43 6.72 -9.62
N GLN A 384 -38.54 6.17 -8.78
CA GLN A 384 -38.20 6.63 -7.43
C GLN A 384 -39.47 6.86 -6.58
N SER A 385 -40.41 5.91 -6.68
CA SER A 385 -41.64 5.91 -5.89
C SER A 385 -41.30 5.68 -4.41
N ASP A 386 -42.02 6.37 -3.54
CA ASP A 386 -41.92 6.32 -2.07
C ASP A 386 -43.33 6.66 -1.55
N THR A 387 -44.15 5.63 -1.39
CA THR A 387 -45.59 5.74 -1.17
C THR A 387 -45.93 6.28 0.22
N ASP A 388 -45.17 5.90 1.25
CA ASP A 388 -45.37 6.35 2.63
C ASP A 388 -44.54 7.60 3.02
N GLY A 389 -43.51 7.93 2.24
CA GLY A 389 -42.64 9.08 2.42
C GLY A 389 -41.56 8.90 3.49
N ASP A 390 -41.16 7.67 3.81
CA ASP A 390 -40.15 7.39 4.83
C ASP A 390 -38.70 7.51 4.33
N GLY A 391 -38.53 7.54 3.00
CA GLY A 391 -37.27 7.70 2.30
C GLY A 391 -36.65 6.40 1.78
N LEU A 392 -37.27 5.24 2.01
CA LEU A 392 -37.04 4.01 1.24
C LEU A 392 -38.00 4.00 0.04
N GLY A 393 -37.54 3.50 -1.12
CA GLY A 393 -38.42 3.40 -2.27
C GLY A 393 -39.26 2.13 -2.26
N ASP A 394 -40.42 2.17 -2.93
CA ASP A 394 -41.37 1.05 -3.04
C ASP A 394 -40.73 -0.26 -3.58
N ALA A 395 -39.55 -0.19 -4.21
CA ALA A 395 -38.87 -1.38 -4.73
C ALA A 395 -38.03 -2.13 -3.69
N CYS A 396 -37.65 -1.45 -2.60
CA CYS A 396 -36.77 -1.96 -1.55
C CYS A 396 -37.32 -1.75 -0.14
N ASP A 397 -38.48 -1.10 0.00
CA ASP A 397 -39.32 -1.19 1.17
C ASP A 397 -40.01 -2.56 1.21
N GLY A 398 -40.42 -2.99 2.41
CA GLY A 398 -41.18 -4.23 2.60
C GLY A 398 -42.61 -3.99 3.12
N ASP A 399 -43.02 -2.73 3.24
CA ASP A 399 -44.35 -2.24 3.65
C ASP A 399 -44.53 -0.83 3.04
N ASP A 400 -44.74 -0.78 1.72
CA ASP A 400 -44.71 0.43 0.87
C ASP A 400 -45.65 1.56 1.37
N ASP A 401 -46.71 1.22 2.10
CA ASP A 401 -47.72 2.16 2.58
C ASP A 401 -47.76 2.31 4.13
N ASN A 402 -46.92 1.53 4.83
CA ASN A 402 -46.68 1.56 6.27
C ASN A 402 -47.95 1.34 7.11
N ASP A 403 -48.83 0.47 6.63
CA ASP A 403 -50.06 0.10 7.33
C ASP A 403 -49.87 -1.01 8.38
N ALA A 404 -48.64 -1.54 8.48
CA ALA A 404 -48.16 -2.66 9.30
C ALA A 404 -48.45 -4.07 8.73
N SER A 405 -48.75 -4.15 7.44
CA SER A 405 -48.86 -5.37 6.64
C SER A 405 -47.75 -5.33 5.60
N SER A 406 -46.86 -6.33 5.58
CA SER A 406 -45.79 -6.33 4.56
C SER A 406 -46.38 -6.54 3.16
N ASP A 407 -45.75 -6.03 2.11
CA ASP A 407 -46.30 -6.08 0.74
C ASP A 407 -46.66 -7.51 0.27
N GLU A 408 -45.92 -8.53 0.73
CA GLU A 408 -46.21 -9.94 0.43
C GLU A 408 -47.53 -10.45 1.03
N ASP A 409 -47.98 -9.85 2.14
CA ASP A 409 -49.16 -10.22 2.93
C ASP A 409 -50.28 -9.15 2.82
N ASP A 410 -50.02 -8.02 2.14
CA ASP A 410 -50.94 -6.90 1.99
C ASP A 410 -51.83 -7.04 0.74
N ASN A 411 -53.15 -6.97 0.93
CA ASN A 411 -54.12 -6.99 -0.16
C ASN A 411 -54.34 -5.63 -0.85
N CYS A 412 -53.70 -4.57 -0.38
CA CYS A 412 -53.60 -3.24 -0.97
C CYS A 412 -52.22 -2.57 -0.75
N PRO A 413 -51.11 -3.13 -1.30
CA PRO A 413 -49.74 -2.71 -0.94
C PRO A 413 -49.40 -1.22 -1.06
N LEU A 414 -50.18 -0.42 -1.80
CA LEU A 414 -49.92 1.01 -2.02
C LEU A 414 -50.98 1.93 -1.39
N VAL A 415 -51.92 1.38 -0.60
CA VAL A 415 -53.08 2.11 -0.06
C VAL A 415 -53.36 1.68 1.37
N PRO A 416 -53.01 2.49 2.38
CA PRO A 416 -53.00 2.04 3.76
C PRO A 416 -54.36 1.52 4.23
N ASN A 417 -54.43 0.24 4.59
CA ASN A 417 -55.64 -0.44 5.04
C ASN A 417 -55.37 -1.46 6.16
N PRO A 418 -54.92 -1.04 7.37
CA PRO A 418 -54.39 -1.93 8.43
C PRO A 418 -55.30 -3.07 8.91
N GLU A 419 -56.58 -3.04 8.55
CA GLU A 419 -57.56 -4.07 8.89
C GLU A 419 -57.67 -5.18 7.82
N GLN A 420 -57.00 -5.01 6.66
CA GLN A 420 -56.89 -5.97 5.56
C GLN A 420 -58.25 -6.56 5.17
N THR A 421 -59.29 -5.70 5.13
CA THR A 421 -60.66 -6.11 4.80
C THR A 421 -60.78 -6.41 3.32
N ASP A 422 -61.32 -7.59 3.00
CA ASP A 422 -61.58 -8.12 1.66
C ASP A 422 -62.98 -8.76 1.74
N ALA A 423 -64.01 -8.00 1.35
CA ALA A 423 -65.41 -8.34 1.62
C ALA A 423 -65.99 -9.44 0.71
N ASP A 424 -65.45 -9.60 -0.51
CA ASP A 424 -65.85 -10.60 -1.49
C ASP A 424 -64.89 -11.79 -1.59
N GLY A 425 -63.68 -11.67 -1.01
CA GLY A 425 -62.69 -12.73 -0.93
C GLY A 425 -61.93 -12.94 -2.23
N ASP A 426 -61.85 -11.92 -3.10
CA ASP A 426 -61.16 -12.00 -4.38
C ASP A 426 -59.62 -11.81 -4.25
N GLY A 427 -59.16 -11.35 -3.09
CA GLY A 427 -57.77 -11.10 -2.75
C GLY A 427 -57.31 -9.65 -2.93
N LEU A 428 -58.18 -8.73 -3.37
CA LEU A 428 -57.96 -7.29 -3.35
C LEU A 428 -58.67 -6.68 -2.13
N GLY A 429 -57.99 -5.81 -1.39
CA GLY A 429 -58.61 -5.18 -0.22
C GLY A 429 -59.64 -4.10 -0.60
N ASP A 430 -60.66 -3.94 0.24
CA ASP A 430 -61.73 -2.95 0.06
C ASP A 430 -61.21 -1.51 -0.18
N ALA A 431 -59.99 -1.20 0.28
CA ALA A 431 -59.38 0.13 0.17
C ALA A 431 -58.84 0.45 -1.23
N CYS A 432 -58.37 -0.55 -1.96
CA CYS A 432 -57.81 -0.44 -3.30
C CYS A 432 -58.70 -1.10 -4.37
N ASP A 433 -59.74 -1.84 -3.95
CA ASP A 433 -60.81 -2.30 -4.80
C ASP A 433 -61.82 -1.18 -5.10
N ALA A 434 -61.37 -0.24 -5.92
CA ALA A 434 -62.17 0.90 -6.36
C ALA A 434 -63.16 0.49 -7.46
N GLY A 435 -64.12 -0.39 -7.16
CA GLY A 435 -65.28 -0.63 -8.01
C GLY A 435 -65.95 -2.00 -7.91
N ALA A 436 -65.36 -3.00 -7.27
CA ALA A 436 -65.79 -4.38 -7.44
C ALA A 436 -66.08 -5.09 -6.13
N LEU A 437 -66.90 -4.51 -5.24
CA LEU A 437 -67.67 -5.36 -4.34
C LEU A 437 -68.59 -6.22 -5.21
N ASP A 438 -68.11 -7.38 -5.65
CA ASP A 438 -68.81 -8.38 -6.46
C ASP A 438 -68.79 -9.64 -5.61
N ARG A 439 -69.67 -9.65 -4.60
CA ARG A 439 -69.60 -10.61 -3.50
C ARG A 439 -69.65 -12.07 -3.96
N ASP A 440 -70.26 -12.33 -5.11
CA ASP A 440 -70.40 -13.68 -5.65
C ASP A 440 -69.56 -13.97 -6.90
N ASN A 441 -68.78 -12.98 -7.35
CA ASN A 441 -67.83 -13.07 -8.46
C ASN A 441 -68.49 -13.48 -9.79
N ASP A 442 -69.68 -12.97 -10.07
CA ASP A 442 -70.38 -13.24 -11.33
C ASP A 442 -70.08 -12.20 -12.44
N GLY A 443 -69.43 -11.10 -12.08
CA GLY A 443 -69.08 -10.00 -12.97
C GLY A 443 -70.06 -8.82 -12.93
N VAL A 444 -71.01 -8.79 -12.00
CA VAL A 444 -71.91 -7.67 -11.73
C VAL A 444 -71.61 -7.09 -10.35
N GLU A 445 -71.30 -5.79 -10.30
CA GLU A 445 -71.02 -5.10 -9.03
C GLU A 445 -72.25 -5.14 -8.09
N ASP A 446 -72.08 -5.41 -6.79
CA ASP A 446 -73.10 -5.48 -5.72
C ASP A 446 -74.13 -4.33 -5.78
N GLY A 447 -73.68 -3.12 -6.16
CA GLY A 447 -74.53 -1.93 -6.25
C GLY A 447 -75.48 -1.92 -7.47
N SER A 448 -75.22 -2.79 -8.45
CA SER A 448 -75.97 -2.98 -9.69
C SER A 448 -76.53 -4.41 -9.82
N ASP A 449 -76.16 -5.30 -8.91
CA ASP A 449 -76.55 -6.70 -8.87
C ASP A 449 -77.92 -6.87 -8.17
N ASN A 450 -78.88 -7.51 -8.85
CA ASN A 450 -80.19 -7.86 -8.28
C ASN A 450 -80.15 -9.16 -7.46
N CYS A 451 -79.02 -9.87 -7.42
CA CYS A 451 -78.72 -10.95 -6.49
C CYS A 451 -77.28 -10.88 -5.92
N PRO A 452 -76.92 -9.89 -5.05
CA PRO A 452 -75.56 -9.59 -4.53
C PRO A 452 -74.81 -10.68 -3.72
N SER A 453 -75.16 -11.94 -3.88
CA SER A 453 -74.60 -13.10 -3.18
C SER A 453 -74.91 -14.44 -3.88
N THR A 454 -75.62 -14.41 -5.01
CA THR A 454 -75.97 -15.58 -5.82
C THR A 454 -75.68 -15.29 -7.30
N PRO A 455 -74.65 -15.93 -7.91
CA PRO A 455 -74.21 -15.58 -9.26
C PRO A 455 -75.32 -15.66 -10.31
N ASN A 456 -75.62 -14.55 -10.99
CA ASN A 456 -76.63 -14.40 -12.03
C ASN A 456 -76.27 -13.29 -13.04
N VAL A 457 -75.21 -13.51 -13.83
CA VAL A 457 -74.66 -12.57 -14.83
C VAL A 457 -75.70 -11.96 -15.79
N ASP A 458 -76.80 -12.66 -16.05
CA ASP A 458 -77.86 -12.18 -16.95
C ASP A 458 -78.87 -11.23 -16.28
N GLN A 459 -78.84 -11.13 -14.95
CA GLN A 459 -79.62 -10.19 -14.15
C GLN A 459 -81.11 -10.25 -14.50
N SER A 460 -81.63 -11.47 -14.68
CA SER A 460 -83.04 -11.70 -14.95
C SER A 460 -83.89 -11.28 -13.75
N ASP A 461 -85.04 -10.69 -14.03
CA ASP A 461 -85.98 -10.09 -13.07
C ASP A 461 -87.34 -9.99 -13.81
N ILE A 462 -88.08 -11.11 -13.82
CA ILE A 462 -89.28 -11.31 -14.64
C ILE A 462 -90.41 -10.37 -14.21
N ASP A 463 -90.58 -10.16 -12.91
CA ASP A 463 -91.65 -9.35 -12.34
C ASP A 463 -91.28 -7.88 -12.08
N ARG A 464 -89.98 -7.57 -12.06
CA ARG A 464 -89.40 -6.24 -11.85
C ARG A 464 -89.59 -5.68 -10.46
N ASP A 465 -89.56 -6.53 -9.45
CA ASP A 465 -89.61 -6.10 -8.06
C ASP A 465 -88.23 -5.69 -7.49
N GLY A 466 -87.17 -6.11 -8.18
CA GLY A 466 -85.78 -5.73 -7.92
C GLY A 466 -84.93 -6.84 -7.30
N ASP A 467 -85.53 -7.96 -6.88
CA ASP A 467 -84.82 -9.20 -6.60
C ASP A 467 -84.69 -9.99 -7.93
N GLY A 468 -83.55 -10.62 -8.19
CA GLY A 468 -83.36 -11.37 -9.44
C GLY A 468 -83.91 -12.79 -9.36
N ASP A 469 -84.33 -13.36 -10.50
CA ASP A 469 -84.91 -14.73 -10.59
C ASP A 469 -83.99 -15.82 -9.96
N ALA A 470 -82.68 -15.57 -9.84
CA ALA A 470 -81.75 -16.51 -9.22
C ALA A 470 -81.83 -16.55 -7.68
N CYS A 471 -82.39 -15.50 -7.06
CA CYS A 471 -82.51 -15.32 -5.62
C CYS A 471 -83.92 -14.91 -5.15
N ASP A 472 -84.88 -14.86 -6.06
CA ASP A 472 -86.31 -14.78 -5.77
C ASP A 472 -86.88 -16.18 -5.50
N ASP A 473 -87.93 -16.28 -4.68
CA ASP A 473 -88.67 -17.51 -4.39
C ASP A 473 -90.03 -17.57 -5.15
N ASP A 474 -90.40 -16.51 -5.87
CA ASP A 474 -91.66 -16.32 -6.63
C ASP A 474 -91.40 -15.46 -7.90
N ASP A 475 -90.72 -16.04 -8.90
CA ASP A 475 -90.13 -15.38 -10.08
C ASP A 475 -91.10 -14.46 -10.87
N ASP A 476 -92.41 -14.71 -10.81
CA ASP A 476 -93.42 -13.94 -11.54
C ASP A 476 -94.44 -13.20 -10.66
N ASN A 477 -94.20 -13.22 -9.33
CA ASN A 477 -94.96 -12.57 -8.26
C ASN A 477 -96.48 -12.82 -8.33
N ASP A 478 -96.89 -14.03 -8.72
CA ASP A 478 -98.29 -14.41 -8.80
C ASP A 478 -98.88 -14.93 -7.48
N GLY A 479 -98.00 -15.22 -6.52
CA GLY A 479 -98.31 -15.74 -5.19
C GLY A 479 -98.15 -17.26 -5.03
N ALA A 480 -97.72 -17.98 -6.08
CA ALA A 480 -97.25 -19.36 -6.02
C ALA A 480 -95.71 -19.37 -5.99
N PRO A 481 -95.08 -19.91 -4.94
CA PRO A 481 -93.62 -19.99 -4.91
C PRO A 481 -93.12 -20.97 -5.98
N ASP A 482 -91.97 -20.70 -6.59
CA ASP A 482 -91.38 -21.44 -7.73
C ASP A 482 -91.43 -22.96 -7.58
N ALA A 483 -91.16 -23.45 -6.36
CA ALA A 483 -91.16 -24.88 -6.05
C ALA A 483 -92.54 -25.56 -6.20
N ALA A 484 -93.61 -24.77 -6.28
CA ALA A 484 -94.99 -25.19 -6.44
C ALA A 484 -95.69 -24.50 -7.64
N ASP A 485 -94.97 -23.68 -8.41
CA ASP A 485 -95.49 -23.00 -9.59
C ASP A 485 -95.39 -23.90 -10.83
N ASN A 486 -96.53 -24.17 -11.46
CA ASN A 486 -96.58 -24.98 -12.68
C ASN A 486 -96.32 -24.17 -13.96
N CYS A 487 -96.17 -22.84 -13.85
CA CYS A 487 -95.74 -21.90 -14.88
C CYS A 487 -94.77 -20.83 -14.35
N LEU A 488 -93.63 -21.26 -13.83
CA LEU A 488 -92.54 -20.48 -13.23
C LEU A 488 -92.28 -19.05 -13.76
N PHE A 489 -92.46 -18.79 -15.05
CA PHE A 489 -92.13 -17.50 -15.68
C PHE A 489 -93.36 -16.72 -16.17
N LEU A 490 -94.56 -17.19 -15.85
CA LEU A 490 -95.82 -16.70 -16.39
C LEU A 490 -96.95 -16.74 -15.35
N SER A 491 -97.08 -15.63 -14.62
CA SER A 491 -98.12 -15.38 -13.60
C SER A 491 -99.51 -16.00 -13.85
N ASN A 492 -99.76 -17.14 -13.23
CA ASN A 492 -101.00 -17.91 -13.25
C ASN A 492 -101.48 -18.23 -11.82
N PRO A 493 -101.99 -17.25 -11.04
CA PRO A 493 -102.29 -17.44 -9.61
C PRO A 493 -103.27 -18.59 -9.27
N SER A 494 -104.00 -19.11 -10.27
CA SER A 494 -104.90 -20.25 -10.12
C SER A 494 -104.22 -21.61 -10.22
N GLN A 495 -102.98 -21.67 -10.72
CA GLN A 495 -102.15 -22.88 -10.83
C GLN A 495 -102.93 -24.04 -11.45
N SER A 496 -103.65 -23.73 -12.53
CA SER A 496 -104.51 -24.67 -13.24
C SER A 496 -103.65 -25.57 -14.13
N ASP A 497 -103.97 -26.86 -14.15
CA ASP A 497 -103.24 -27.94 -14.83
C ASP A 497 -104.31 -29.01 -15.15
N THR A 498 -104.86 -28.91 -16.35
CA THR A 498 -106.08 -29.60 -16.75
C THR A 498 -105.85 -31.08 -17.02
N ASP A 499 -104.69 -31.46 -17.52
CA ASP A 499 -104.31 -32.84 -17.80
C ASP A 499 -103.52 -33.53 -16.67
N GLY A 500 -103.00 -32.76 -15.71
CA GLY A 500 -102.23 -33.22 -14.56
C GLY A 500 -100.80 -33.64 -14.89
N ASP A 501 -100.20 -33.12 -15.97
CA ASP A 501 -98.84 -33.47 -16.39
C ASP A 501 -97.75 -32.68 -15.62
N GLY A 502 -98.16 -31.63 -14.92
CA GLY A 502 -97.32 -30.77 -14.09
C GLY A 502 -96.93 -29.44 -14.75
N GLN A 503 -97.22 -29.23 -16.03
CA GLN A 503 -97.17 -27.93 -16.69
C GLN A 503 -98.54 -27.25 -16.55
N GLY A 504 -98.57 -25.95 -16.24
CA GLY A 504 -99.83 -25.25 -16.05
C GLY A 504 -100.47 -24.80 -17.37
N ASP A 505 -101.80 -24.68 -17.37
CA ASP A 505 -102.61 -24.28 -18.56
C ASP A 505 -102.17 -22.93 -19.17
N ARG A 506 -101.40 -22.10 -18.45
CA ARG A 506 -100.94 -20.79 -18.97
C ARG A 506 -99.66 -20.89 -19.79
N CYS A 507 -98.91 -21.96 -19.61
CA CYS A 507 -97.60 -22.20 -20.21
C CYS A 507 -97.53 -23.56 -20.92
N ASP A 508 -98.63 -24.30 -20.99
CA ASP A 508 -98.83 -25.43 -21.88
C ASP A 508 -99.30 -24.94 -23.27
N ASP A 509 -99.01 -25.73 -24.29
CA ASP A 509 -99.48 -25.50 -25.67
C ASP A 509 -100.66 -26.44 -26.04
N ASP A 510 -101.02 -27.40 -25.17
CA ASP A 510 -102.08 -28.42 -25.32
C ASP A 510 -102.64 -28.79 -23.92
N ASP A 511 -103.45 -27.90 -23.33
CA ASP A 511 -103.87 -27.94 -21.91
C ASP A 511 -104.56 -29.26 -21.46
N ASP A 512 -105.17 -30.00 -22.39
CA ASP A 512 -105.87 -31.25 -22.10
C ASP A 512 -105.18 -32.52 -22.66
N ASN A 513 -104.02 -32.33 -23.28
CA ASN A 513 -103.13 -33.34 -23.88
C ASN A 513 -103.86 -34.31 -24.84
N ASP A 514 -104.88 -33.85 -25.56
CA ASP A 514 -105.60 -34.68 -26.52
C ASP A 514 -104.85 -34.88 -27.86
N GLY A 515 -103.85 -34.02 -28.10
CA GLY A 515 -103.03 -33.96 -29.30
C GLY A 515 -103.44 -32.88 -30.30
N ALA A 516 -104.32 -31.95 -29.92
CA ALA A 516 -104.63 -30.73 -30.64
C ALA A 516 -104.12 -29.52 -29.82
N PRO A 517 -103.14 -28.75 -30.33
CA PRO A 517 -102.65 -27.58 -29.60
C PRO A 517 -103.76 -26.54 -29.38
N ASP A 518 -103.76 -25.82 -28.26
CA ASP A 518 -104.86 -24.94 -27.82
C ASP A 518 -105.31 -23.95 -28.90
N ALA A 519 -104.35 -23.44 -29.67
CA ALA A 519 -104.61 -22.49 -30.76
C ALA A 519 -105.47 -23.07 -31.90
N ALA A 520 -105.56 -24.40 -31.99
CA ALA A 520 -106.32 -25.16 -32.98
C ALA A 520 -107.39 -26.06 -32.34
N ASP A 521 -107.42 -26.16 -31.02
CA ASP A 521 -108.37 -26.96 -30.26
C ASP A 521 -109.72 -26.22 -30.13
N ASN A 522 -110.80 -26.89 -30.53
CA ASN A 522 -112.15 -26.36 -30.37
C ASN A 522 -112.77 -26.67 -28.99
N CYS A 523 -112.07 -27.40 -28.12
CA CYS A 523 -112.32 -27.62 -26.70
C CYS A 523 -111.01 -27.64 -25.86
N PRO A 524 -110.26 -26.54 -25.75
CA PRO A 524 -108.89 -26.55 -25.20
C PRO A 524 -108.69 -27.17 -23.80
N LEU A 525 -109.73 -27.18 -22.96
CA LEU A 525 -109.67 -27.69 -21.59
C LEU A 525 -110.40 -29.04 -21.43
N LEU A 526 -110.76 -29.73 -22.52
CA LEU A 526 -111.52 -30.97 -22.48
C LEU A 526 -111.21 -31.89 -23.66
N SER A 527 -110.43 -32.92 -23.37
CA SER A 527 -109.91 -33.86 -24.35
C SER A 527 -110.95 -34.38 -25.33
N ASN A 528 -110.79 -34.00 -26.60
CA ASN A 528 -111.69 -34.30 -27.70
C ASN A 528 -110.94 -34.51 -29.02
N ARG A 529 -109.86 -35.30 -29.02
CA ARG A 529 -108.94 -35.62 -30.14
C ARG A 529 -109.50 -35.70 -31.57
N GLY A 530 -110.78 -36.03 -31.74
CA GLY A 530 -111.47 -36.04 -33.02
C GLY A 530 -111.82 -34.66 -33.57
N GLN A 531 -111.77 -33.62 -32.73
CA GLN A 531 -112.05 -32.21 -33.04
C GLN A 531 -113.36 -32.05 -33.82
N GLU A 532 -114.36 -32.90 -33.51
CA GLU A 532 -115.65 -32.87 -34.19
C GLU A 532 -116.38 -31.56 -33.87
N ASP A 533 -116.79 -30.84 -34.91
CA ASP A 533 -117.63 -29.65 -34.84
C ASP A 533 -118.72 -29.78 -35.91
N ALA A 534 -119.88 -30.32 -35.52
CA ALA A 534 -120.95 -30.63 -36.45
C ALA A 534 -121.68 -29.39 -36.98
N ASN A 535 -121.68 -28.29 -36.21
CA ASN A 535 -122.41 -27.06 -36.55
C ASN A 535 -121.51 -26.00 -37.23
N GLY A 536 -120.19 -26.15 -37.15
CA GLY A 536 -119.17 -25.31 -37.77
C GLY A 536 -118.98 -23.96 -37.08
N ASP A 537 -119.28 -23.84 -35.78
CA ASP A 537 -119.19 -22.59 -35.04
C ASP A 537 -117.82 -22.36 -34.37
N GLY A 538 -116.93 -23.36 -34.41
CA GLY A 538 -115.59 -23.29 -33.83
C GLY A 538 -115.50 -23.77 -32.38
N VAL A 539 -116.59 -24.27 -31.79
CA VAL A 539 -116.61 -24.98 -30.49
C VAL A 539 -116.85 -26.47 -30.77
N GLY A 540 -116.05 -27.35 -30.16
CA GLY A 540 -116.15 -28.77 -30.41
C GLY A 540 -117.42 -29.38 -29.81
N ASP A 541 -117.96 -30.39 -30.47
CA ASP A 541 -119.14 -31.15 -30.03
C ASP A 541 -118.99 -31.69 -28.59
N ALA A 542 -117.76 -31.91 -28.12
CA ALA A 542 -117.44 -32.40 -26.77
C ALA A 542 -117.66 -31.37 -25.66
N CYS A 543 -117.47 -30.07 -25.96
CA CYS A 543 -117.63 -28.95 -25.02
C CYS A 543 -118.77 -28.00 -25.43
N ALA A 544 -119.48 -28.30 -26.53
CA ALA A 544 -120.62 -27.51 -27.01
C ALA A 544 -121.90 -27.79 -26.19
N CYS A 545 -122.54 -26.72 -25.70
CA CYS A 545 -123.80 -26.77 -24.95
C CYS A 545 -125.04 -27.13 -25.82
N ASP A 546 -124.88 -27.26 -27.14
CA ASP A 546 -125.97 -27.41 -28.11
C ASP A 546 -126.33 -28.87 -28.46
N ALA A 547 -125.62 -29.87 -27.93
CA ALA A 547 -125.83 -31.27 -28.26
C ALA A 547 -126.02 -32.20 -27.02
N PRO A 548 -127.10 -33.01 -26.97
CA PRO A 548 -128.22 -33.03 -27.91
C PRO A 548 -129.23 -31.89 -27.66
N PRO A 549 -129.82 -31.31 -28.72
CA PRO A 549 -130.87 -30.31 -28.58
C PRO A 549 -132.09 -30.90 -27.87
N LYS A 550 -132.88 -30.04 -27.22
CA LYS A 550 -134.20 -30.44 -26.68
C LYS A 550 -135.01 -31.14 -27.78
N PRO A 551 -135.94 -32.07 -27.44
CA PRO A 551 -136.79 -32.73 -28.44
C PRO A 551 -137.60 -31.78 -29.35
N ASP A 552 -137.75 -30.51 -28.96
CA ASP A 552 -138.41 -29.46 -29.73
C ASP A 552 -137.47 -28.61 -30.61
N GLY A 553 -136.17 -28.91 -30.62
CA GLY A 553 -135.16 -28.25 -31.43
C GLY A 553 -134.70 -26.88 -30.90
N THR A 554 -134.99 -26.55 -29.64
CA THR A 554 -134.45 -25.34 -28.99
C THR A 554 -133.12 -25.61 -28.26
N PRO A 555 -132.18 -24.64 -28.21
CA PRO A 555 -130.91 -24.79 -27.49
C PRO A 555 -131.09 -25.09 -26.00
N CYS A 556 -130.12 -25.79 -25.41
CA CYS A 556 -130.06 -25.99 -23.97
C CYS A 556 -129.45 -24.79 -23.23
N ASP A 557 -128.80 -23.89 -23.97
CA ASP A 557 -128.12 -22.69 -23.46
C ASP A 557 -129.05 -21.73 -22.70
N ASP A 558 -128.67 -21.40 -21.46
CA ASP A 558 -129.30 -20.39 -20.60
C ASP A 558 -128.52 -19.07 -20.51
N GLY A 559 -127.36 -18.99 -21.19
CA GLY A 559 -126.50 -17.83 -21.29
C GLY A 559 -125.31 -17.81 -20.32
N ASP A 560 -125.11 -18.85 -19.52
CA ASP A 560 -123.94 -19.03 -18.64
C ASP A 560 -122.95 -20.07 -19.22
N PRO A 561 -121.63 -20.04 -18.87
CA PRO A 561 -120.64 -21.01 -19.35
C PRO A 561 -120.92 -22.43 -18.84
N CYS A 562 -120.99 -23.42 -19.74
CA CYS A 562 -121.24 -24.82 -19.37
C CYS A 562 -120.06 -25.43 -18.60
N THR A 563 -120.40 -26.16 -17.54
CA THR A 563 -119.51 -27.00 -16.74
C THR A 563 -119.93 -28.46 -16.86
N LEU A 564 -119.05 -29.42 -16.51
CA LEU A 564 -119.37 -30.86 -16.46
C LEU A 564 -120.55 -31.22 -15.51
N ALA A 565 -121.07 -30.25 -14.75
CA ALA A 565 -122.22 -30.42 -13.86
C ALA A 565 -123.56 -29.99 -14.48
N ASP A 566 -123.54 -29.33 -15.64
CA ASP A 566 -124.76 -28.81 -16.28
C ASP A 566 -125.52 -29.92 -17.00
N ALA A 567 -126.84 -29.94 -16.80
CA ALA A 567 -127.74 -30.94 -17.38
C ALA A 567 -128.99 -30.26 -17.92
N CYS A 568 -129.37 -30.57 -19.17
CA CYS A 568 -130.61 -30.08 -19.75
C CYS A 568 -131.82 -30.59 -18.95
N ASP A 569 -132.60 -29.68 -18.36
CA ASP A 569 -133.83 -30.06 -17.65
C ASP A 569 -134.87 -30.64 -18.63
N GLY A 570 -135.09 -31.96 -18.57
CA GLY A 570 -136.02 -32.67 -19.45
C GLY A 570 -135.46 -33.89 -20.18
N GLY A 571 -134.16 -34.17 -20.05
CA GLY A 571 -133.50 -35.37 -20.60
C GLY A 571 -132.38 -35.04 -21.56
#